data_AF-A0A839N7A0-F1
#
_entry.id   AF-A0A839N7A0-F1
#
_cell.length_a   1.000
_cell.length_b   1.000
_cell.length_c   1.000
_cell.angle_alpha   90.00
_cell.angle_beta   90.00
_cell.angle_gamma   90.00
#
_symmetry.space_group_name_H-M   'P 1'
#
loop_
_entity.id
_entity.type
_entity.pdbx_description
1 polymer ?
#
loop_
_entity_poly.entity_id
_entity_poly.type
_entity_poly.pdbx_seq_one_letter_code
_entity_poly.pdbx_strand_id
1 'polypeptide(L)'
;MTETDSMFAPPHLDHDALVAAQRETLASPRRRYGIAARGLFSLLDVLYGRRRTLSKFKMLELVARVPDQSWEQVAYIAVTQVHQQTGMARRIHDRVLESRAQQDNEQWHLLILEELISQSGFQESRLKYYWVPQGIAFF
;
A
#
# COMPACT_ATOMS: atom_id res chain seq x y z
N MET A 1 -15.02 -9.75 -24.81
CA MET A 1 -14.21 -9.09 -23.78
C MET A 1 -13.75 -7.78 -24.40
N THR A 2 -14.42 -6.69 -24.05
CA THR A 2 -14.35 -5.38 -24.74
C THR A 2 -13.10 -4.60 -24.31
N GLU A 3 -12.44 -3.93 -25.26
CA GLU A 3 -11.16 -3.20 -25.13
C GLU A 3 -11.08 -2.15 -24.01
N THR A 4 -12.21 -1.76 -23.42
CA THR A 4 -12.29 -0.75 -22.35
C THR A 4 -11.84 -1.20 -20.97
N ASP A 5 -11.66 -2.51 -20.73
CA ASP A 5 -11.25 -3.04 -19.41
C ASP A 5 -9.73 -2.96 -19.16
N SER A 6 -8.94 -2.60 -20.19
CA SER A 6 -7.47 -2.62 -20.14
C SER A 6 -6.82 -1.33 -19.64
N MET A 7 -7.57 -0.23 -19.53
CA MET A 7 -6.96 1.11 -19.29
C MET A 7 -6.71 1.41 -17.80
N PHE A 8 -7.30 0.63 -16.89
CA PHE A 8 -7.21 0.83 -15.44
C PHE A 8 -6.60 -0.36 -14.68
N ALA A 9 -6.32 -1.47 -15.36
CA ALA A 9 -5.62 -2.60 -14.76
C ALA A 9 -4.10 -2.34 -14.78
N PRO A 10 -3.35 -2.70 -13.72
CA PRO A 10 -1.89 -2.66 -13.77
C PRO A 10 -1.39 -3.48 -14.98
N PRO A 11 -0.33 -3.02 -15.67
CA PRO A 11 0.14 -3.68 -16.88
C PRO A 11 0.47 -5.15 -16.60
N HIS A 12 -0.25 -6.05 -17.27
CA HIS A 12 -0.01 -7.49 -17.16
C HIS A 12 1.22 -7.86 -17.99
N LEU A 13 2.37 -7.86 -17.32
CA LEU A 13 3.62 -8.36 -17.89
C LEU A 13 3.53 -9.87 -18.11
N ASP A 14 4.16 -10.36 -19.18
CA ASP A 14 4.35 -11.79 -19.37
C ASP A 14 5.36 -12.36 -18.34
N HIS A 15 5.50 -13.69 -18.31
CA HIS A 15 6.37 -14.35 -17.34
C HIS A 15 7.82 -13.85 -17.38
N ASP A 16 8.40 -13.73 -18.56
CA ASP A 16 9.81 -13.36 -18.71
C ASP A 16 10.02 -11.89 -18.31
N ALA A 17 9.08 -11.01 -18.66
CA ALA A 17 9.07 -9.63 -18.24
C ALA A 17 8.90 -9.48 -16.72
N LEU A 18 8.06 -10.31 -16.06
CA LEU A 18 7.94 -10.34 -14.61
C LEU A 18 9.25 -10.77 -13.94
N VAL A 19 9.91 -11.81 -14.46
CA VAL A 19 11.21 -12.27 -13.94
C VAL A 19 12.28 -11.19 -14.11
N ALA A 20 12.29 -10.49 -15.24
CA ALA A 20 13.21 -9.37 -15.47
C ALA A 20 12.96 -8.21 -14.49
N ALA A 21 11.71 -7.77 -14.34
CA ALA A 21 11.31 -6.70 -13.41
C ALA A 21 11.61 -7.06 -11.94
N GLN A 22 11.43 -8.33 -11.56
CA GLN A 22 11.79 -8.82 -10.23
C GLN A 22 13.30 -8.72 -10.00
N ARG A 23 14.13 -9.14 -10.97
CA ARG A 23 15.59 -9.04 -10.87
C ARG A 23 16.05 -7.60 -10.75
N GLU A 24 15.45 -6.69 -11.52
CA GLU A 24 15.73 -5.25 -11.42
C GLU A 24 15.38 -4.70 -10.03
N THR A 25 14.22 -5.07 -9.49
CA THR A 25 13.79 -4.68 -8.14
C THR A 25 14.75 -5.21 -7.07
N LEU A 26 15.21 -6.45 -7.21
CA LEU A 26 16.17 -7.07 -6.27
C LEU A 26 17.57 -6.43 -6.36
N ALA A 27 17.97 -5.97 -7.54
CA ALA A 27 19.24 -5.29 -7.76
C ALA A 27 19.22 -3.82 -7.31
N SER A 28 18.03 -3.24 -7.08
CA SER A 28 17.88 -1.85 -6.70
C SER A 28 18.60 -1.54 -5.38
N PRO A 29 19.37 -0.43 -5.31
CA PRO A 29 20.07 -0.07 -4.08
C PRO A 29 19.08 0.25 -2.96
N ARG A 30 19.42 -0.12 -1.73
CA ARG A 30 18.60 0.19 -0.56
C ARG A 30 18.45 1.71 -0.40
N ARG A 31 17.21 2.16 -0.28
CA ARG A 31 16.89 3.57 -0.04
C ARG A 31 17.42 4.01 1.33
N ARG A 32 18.02 5.21 1.39
CA ARG A 32 18.39 5.82 2.67
C ARG A 32 17.13 6.26 3.39
N TYR A 33 16.80 5.59 4.48
CA TYR A 33 15.61 5.95 5.28
C TYR A 33 15.79 7.29 5.99
N GLY A 34 14.78 8.16 5.84
CA GLY A 34 14.59 9.33 6.68
C GLY A 34 14.15 8.97 8.10
N ILE A 35 14.10 9.96 8.99
CA ILE A 35 13.82 9.74 10.42
C ILE A 35 12.45 9.08 10.64
N ALA A 36 11.41 9.53 9.95
CA ALA A 36 10.06 8.96 10.05
C ALA A 36 10.04 7.47 9.66
N ALA A 37 10.65 7.12 8.51
CA ALA A 37 10.75 5.74 8.06
C ALA A 37 11.54 4.87 9.05
N ARG A 38 12.64 5.39 9.63
CA ARG A 38 13.39 4.67 10.67
C ARG A 38 12.52 4.42 11.90
N GLY A 39 11.73 5.40 12.33
CA GLY A 39 10.79 5.26 13.44
C GLY A 39 9.74 4.19 13.17
N LEU A 40 9.10 4.23 12.00
CA LEU A 40 8.12 3.24 11.57
C LEU A 40 8.69 1.82 11.56
N PHE A 41 9.84 1.60 10.92
CA PHE A 41 10.46 0.28 10.88
C PHE A 41 10.90 -0.20 12.26
N SER A 42 11.37 0.70 13.12
CA SER A 42 11.73 0.37 14.51
C SER A 42 10.53 -0.06 15.32
N LEU A 43 9.38 0.61 15.17
CA LEU A 43 8.11 0.21 15.81
C LEU A 43 7.67 -1.18 15.32
N LEU A 44 7.71 -1.42 14.01
CA LEU A 44 7.37 -2.73 13.44
C LEU A 44 8.32 -3.84 13.92
N ASP A 45 9.61 -3.54 14.06
CA ASP A 45 10.60 -4.47 14.63
C ASP A 45 10.29 -4.81 16.10
N VAL A 46 9.78 -3.86 16.88
CA VAL A 46 9.37 -4.10 18.27
C VAL A 46 8.10 -4.96 18.34
N LEU A 47 7.08 -4.65 17.53
CA LEU A 47 5.79 -5.35 17.58
C LEU A 47 5.86 -6.77 16.99
N TYR A 48 6.50 -6.90 15.81
CA TYR A 48 6.50 -8.10 14.99
C TYR A 48 7.85 -8.83 14.94
N GLY A 49 8.89 -8.26 15.55
CA GLY A 49 10.25 -8.79 15.53
C GLY A 49 11.06 -8.32 14.33
N ARG A 50 12.38 -8.50 14.39
CA ARG A 50 13.33 -8.08 13.35
C ARG A 50 13.38 -9.00 12.11
N ARG A 51 12.78 -10.19 12.19
CA ARG A 51 12.76 -11.12 11.05
C ARG A 51 11.85 -10.58 9.95
N ARG A 52 12.25 -10.79 8.70
CA ARG A 52 11.46 -10.47 7.51
C ARG A 52 10.51 -11.63 7.25
N THR A 53 9.23 -11.46 7.56
CA THR A 53 8.18 -12.47 7.39
C THR A 53 7.05 -11.90 6.56
N LEU A 54 6.33 -12.75 5.82
CA LEU A 54 5.18 -12.33 5.01
C LEU A 54 4.12 -11.60 5.85
N SER A 55 3.83 -12.11 7.05
CA SER A 55 2.90 -11.48 8.00
C SER A 55 3.31 -10.05 8.40
N LYS A 56 4.61 -9.79 8.56
CA LYS A 56 5.10 -8.44 8.85
C LYS A 56 4.97 -7.52 7.64
N PHE A 57 5.22 -8.03 6.44
CA PHE A 57 4.97 -7.27 5.21
C PHE A 57 3.48 -6.95 5.04
N LYS A 58 2.59 -7.91 5.33
CA LYS A 58 1.13 -7.70 5.33
C LYS A 58 0.73 -6.50 6.20
N MET A 59 1.32 -6.41 7.40
CA MET A 59 1.07 -5.28 8.31
C MET A 59 1.64 -3.96 7.81
N LEU A 60 2.77 -3.97 7.11
CA LEU A 60 3.34 -2.77 6.49
C LEU A 60 2.44 -2.24 5.37
N GLU A 61 1.96 -3.12 4.48
CA GLU A 61 1.02 -2.76 3.41
C GLU A 61 -0.29 -2.20 3.98
N LEU A 62 -0.79 -2.76 5.08
CA LEU A 62 -1.97 -2.23 5.75
C LEU A 62 -1.75 -0.79 6.27
N VAL A 63 -0.59 -0.53 6.87
CA VAL A 63 -0.25 0.81 7.39
C VAL A 63 -0.04 1.82 6.26
N ALA A 64 0.52 1.38 5.12
CA ALA A 64 0.75 2.23 3.95
C ALA A 64 -0.55 2.83 3.39
N ARG A 65 -1.68 2.12 3.54
CA ARG A 65 -3.02 2.56 3.11
C ARG A 65 -3.55 3.77 3.86
N VAL A 66 -3.23 3.89 5.14
CA VAL A 66 -3.86 4.86 6.04
C VAL A 66 -3.60 6.30 5.56
N PRO A 67 -2.35 6.72 5.29
CA PRO A 67 -2.07 8.03 4.72
C PRO A 67 -2.85 8.34 3.44
N ASP A 68 -2.96 7.38 2.53
CA ASP A 68 -3.65 7.57 1.24
C ASP A 68 -5.16 7.75 1.44
N GLN A 69 -5.77 6.94 2.30
CA GLN A 69 -7.18 7.07 2.67
C GLN A 69 -7.48 8.41 3.38
N SER A 70 -6.64 8.82 4.32
CA SER A 70 -6.80 10.11 5.01
C SER A 70 -6.70 11.27 4.02
N TRP A 71 -5.78 11.20 3.06
CA TRP A 71 -5.66 12.22 2.02
C TRP A 71 -6.89 12.26 1.12
N GLU A 72 -7.46 11.13 0.73
CA GLU A 72 -8.69 11.10 -0.07
C GLU A 72 -9.86 11.80 0.65
N GLN A 73 -10.02 11.56 1.95
CA GLN A 73 -11.04 12.24 2.76
C GLN A 73 -10.83 13.76 2.81
N VAL A 74 -9.59 14.20 3.06
CA VAL A 74 -9.24 15.63 3.07
C VAL A 74 -9.46 16.26 1.70
N ALA A 75 -9.15 15.56 0.61
CA ALA A 75 -9.34 16.02 -0.74
C ALA A 75 -10.82 16.25 -1.07
N TYR A 76 -11.72 15.35 -0.64
CA TYR A 76 -13.17 15.54 -0.79
C TYR A 76 -13.65 16.83 -0.11
N ILE A 77 -13.18 17.11 1.11
CA ILE A 77 -13.51 18.35 1.82
C ILE A 77 -12.91 19.56 1.08
N ALA A 78 -11.64 19.49 0.68
CA ALA A 78 -10.96 20.58 0.01
C ALA A 78 -11.61 20.97 -1.33
N VAL A 79 -12.09 20.01 -2.13
CA VAL A 79 -12.81 20.30 -3.39
C VAL A 79 -14.06 21.15 -3.14
N THR A 80 -14.77 20.93 -2.03
CA THR A 80 -15.94 21.73 -1.67
C THR A 80 -15.60 23.12 -1.15
N GLN A 81 -14.36 23.39 -0.77
CA GLN A 81 -13.93 24.70 -0.27
C GLN A 81 -13.28 25.56 -1.37
N VAL A 82 -12.85 24.94 -2.47
CA VAL A 82 -12.13 25.59 -3.58
C VAL A 82 -13.11 25.95 -4.70
N HIS A 83 -14.15 26.75 -4.38
CA HIS A 83 -15.22 27.10 -5.32
C HIS A 83 -14.80 28.05 -6.46
N GLN A 84 -13.68 28.78 -6.34
CA GLN A 84 -13.27 29.81 -7.31
C GLN A 84 -11.99 29.49 -8.10
N GLN A 85 -11.31 28.37 -7.82
CA GLN A 85 -10.05 28.01 -8.47
C GLN A 85 -10.15 26.63 -9.13
N THR A 86 -10.76 26.59 -10.31
CA THR A 86 -10.97 25.35 -11.10
C THR A 86 -9.68 24.56 -11.35
N GLY A 87 -8.53 25.24 -11.48
CA GLY A 87 -7.23 24.59 -11.62
C GLY A 87 -6.75 23.84 -10.37
N MET A 88 -7.09 24.33 -9.16
CA MET A 88 -6.74 23.64 -7.91
C MET A 88 -7.66 22.45 -7.66
N ALA A 89 -8.97 22.61 -7.91
CA ALA A 89 -9.92 21.50 -7.85
C ALA A 89 -9.51 20.33 -8.78
N ARG A 90 -9.04 20.64 -9.99
CA ARG A 90 -8.52 19.63 -10.92
C ARG A 90 -7.29 18.90 -10.38
N ARG A 91 -6.30 19.61 -9.82
CA ARG A 91 -5.12 18.97 -9.22
C ARG A 91 -5.47 18.07 -8.03
N ILE A 92 -6.42 18.49 -7.20
CA ILE A 92 -6.90 17.67 -6.09
C ILE A 92 -7.57 16.41 -6.64
N HIS A 93 -8.43 16.56 -7.65
CA HIS A 93 -9.06 15.42 -8.32
C HIS A 93 -8.05 14.44 -8.93
N ASP A 94 -7.04 14.94 -9.65
CA ASP A 94 -6.00 14.10 -10.26
C ASP A 94 -5.19 13.35 -9.18
N ARG A 95 -4.91 13.99 -8.04
CA ARG A 95 -4.24 13.36 -6.89
C ARG A 95 -5.12 12.29 -6.22
N VAL A 96 -6.44 12.49 -6.16
CA VAL A 96 -7.38 11.47 -5.67
C VAL A 96 -7.40 10.26 -6.60
N LEU A 97 -7.42 10.46 -7.92
CA LEU A 97 -7.36 9.35 -8.88
C LEU A 97 -6.06 8.55 -8.74
N GLU A 98 -4.93 9.21 -8.58
CA GLU A 98 -3.65 8.54 -8.33
C GLU A 98 -3.67 7.74 -7.02
N SER A 99 -4.21 8.32 -5.94
CA SER A 99 -4.34 7.64 -4.65
C SER A 99 -5.23 6.40 -4.72
N ARG A 100 -6.33 6.43 -5.49
CA ARG A 100 -7.18 5.25 -5.72
C ARG A 100 -6.45 4.13 -6.43
N ALA A 101 -5.68 4.45 -7.47
CA ALA A 101 -4.85 3.47 -8.16
C ALA A 101 -3.79 2.87 -7.22
N GLN A 102 -3.23 3.66 -6.30
CA GLN A 102 -2.31 3.18 -5.27
C GLN A 102 -3.00 2.24 -4.27
N GLN A 103 -4.20 2.60 -3.79
CA GLN A 103 -4.99 1.74 -2.90
C GLN A 103 -5.34 0.40 -3.54
N ASP A 104 -5.73 0.38 -4.83
CA ASP A 104 -5.99 -0.85 -5.57
C ASP A 104 -4.74 -1.73 -5.64
N ASN A 105 -3.57 -1.14 -5.87
CA ASN A 105 -2.30 -1.87 -5.88
C ASN A 105 -1.98 -2.48 -4.50
N GLU A 106 -2.18 -1.72 -3.42
CA GLU A 106 -2.02 -2.25 -2.06
C GLU A 106 -3.04 -3.36 -1.76
N GLN A 107 -4.25 -3.30 -2.33
CA GLN A 107 -5.27 -4.37 -2.27
C GLN A 107 -4.79 -5.67 -2.86
N TRP A 108 -4.19 -5.62 -4.04
CA TRP A 108 -3.56 -6.78 -4.64
C TRP A 108 -2.41 -7.32 -3.80
N HIS A 109 -1.56 -6.47 -3.22
CA HIS A 109 -0.47 -6.92 -2.34
C HIS A 109 -1.00 -7.68 -1.12
N LEU A 110 -2.03 -7.18 -0.44
CA LEU A 110 -2.61 -7.89 0.71
C LEU A 110 -3.19 -9.24 0.32
N LEU A 111 -3.88 -9.33 -0.82
CA LEU A 111 -4.47 -10.58 -1.29
C LEU A 111 -3.39 -11.64 -1.57
N ILE A 112 -2.35 -11.26 -2.31
CA ILE A 112 -1.22 -12.16 -2.61
C ILE A 112 -0.52 -12.59 -1.32
N LEU A 113 -0.28 -11.66 -0.39
CA LEU A 113 0.37 -11.98 0.88
C LEU A 113 -0.47 -12.93 1.73
N GLU A 114 -1.78 -12.74 1.79
CA GLU A 114 -2.68 -13.62 2.55
C GLU A 114 -2.68 -15.04 1.98
N GLU A 115 -2.72 -15.19 0.65
CA GLU A 115 -2.61 -16.49 -0.02
C GLU A 115 -1.27 -17.17 0.29
N LEU A 116 -0.16 -16.43 0.19
CA LEU A 116 1.17 -16.97 0.49
C LEU A 116 1.33 -17.34 1.98
N ILE A 117 0.77 -16.57 2.90
CA ILE A 117 0.78 -16.86 4.34
C ILE A 117 -0.02 -18.15 4.61
N SER A 118 -1.22 -18.25 4.03
CA SER A 118 -2.08 -19.44 4.13
C SER A 118 -1.37 -20.70 3.65
N GLN A 119 -0.67 -20.61 2.51
CA GLN A 119 0.11 -21.73 1.96
C GLN A 119 1.36 -22.07 2.78
N SER A 120 1.96 -21.11 3.49
CA SER A 120 3.19 -21.30 4.26
C SER A 120 3.01 -22.12 5.55
N GLY A 121 1.76 -22.36 5.99
CA GLY A 121 1.45 -23.05 7.24
C GLY A 121 1.84 -22.26 8.51
N PHE A 122 2.28 -21.01 8.36
CA PHE A 122 2.66 -20.14 9.47
C PHE A 122 1.41 -19.64 10.21
N GLN A 123 1.28 -19.98 11.49
CA GLN A 123 0.18 -19.53 12.34
C GLN A 123 0.47 -18.12 12.87
N GLU A 124 -0.28 -17.13 12.36
CA GLU A 124 -0.21 -15.77 12.87
C GLU A 124 -0.76 -15.68 14.30
N SER A 125 -0.02 -15.01 15.20
CA SER A 125 -0.51 -14.74 16.54
C SER A 125 -1.73 -13.80 16.50
N ARG A 126 -2.93 -14.33 16.77
CA ARG A 126 -4.19 -13.57 16.74
C ARG A 126 -4.12 -12.26 17.51
N LEU A 127 -3.41 -12.21 18.65
CA LEU A 127 -3.28 -10.98 19.43
C LEU A 127 -2.60 -9.85 18.64
N LYS A 128 -1.52 -10.14 17.94
CA LYS A 128 -0.71 -9.13 17.22
C LYS A 128 -1.29 -8.77 15.86
N TYR A 129 -1.87 -9.74 15.15
CA TYR A 129 -2.33 -9.56 13.77
C TYR A 129 -3.81 -9.22 13.67
N TYR A 130 -4.57 -9.29 14.77
CA TYR A 130 -5.96 -8.83 14.82
C TYR A 130 -6.10 -7.47 15.49
N TRP A 131 -5.51 -7.25 16.68
CA TRP A 131 -5.76 -6.03 17.45
C TRP A 131 -4.95 -4.82 17.02
N VAL A 132 -3.71 -5.02 16.54
CA VAL A 132 -2.88 -3.91 16.07
C VAL A 132 -3.49 -3.21 14.83
N PRO A 133 -4.00 -3.94 13.82
CA PRO A 133 -4.80 -3.34 12.74
C PRO A 133 -5.95 -2.49 13.23
N GLN A 134 -6.71 -2.98 14.20
CA GLN A 134 -7.85 -2.25 14.75
C GLN A 134 -7.39 -0.94 15.38
N GLY A 135 -6.32 -0.97 16.19
CA GLY A 135 -5.75 0.24 16.79
C GLY A 135 -5.30 1.27 15.75
N ILE A 136 -4.69 0.84 14.64
CA ILE A 136 -4.26 1.75 13.56
C ILE A 136 -5.45 2.34 12.81
N ALA A 137 -6.50 1.56 12.55
CA ALA A 137 -7.68 2.04 11.82
C ALA A 137 -8.51 3.10 12.59
N PHE A 138 -8.30 3.25 13.90
CA PHE A 138 -8.98 4.26 14.74
C PHE A 138 -8.20 5.58 14.88
N PHE A 139 -6.99 5.69 14.31
CA PHE A 139 -6.18 6.91 14.30
C PHE A 139 -6.02 7.44 12.88
#